data_AF-G5R983-F1
#
_entry.id   AF-G5R983-F1
#
_cell.length_a   1.000
_cell.length_b   1.000
_cell.length_c   1.000
_cell.angle_alpha   90.00
_cell.angle_beta   90.00
_cell.angle_gamma   90.00
#
_symmetry.space_group_name_H-M   'P 1'
#
loop_
_entity.id
_entity.type
_entity.pdbx_description
1 polymer ?
#
loop_
_entity_poly.entity_id
_entity_poly.type
_entity_poly.pdbx_seq_one_letter_code
_entity_poly.pdbx_strand_id
1 'polypeptide(L)'
;MRRFASLIAALLLSACSVLQGTPQPAPPVADHPQEIRRDQTQGLQRMGTVSALVRGSPDDAIDEIRAKAVAAKADYYVILMVDETVVTGQWYSQAILYRQ
;
A
#
# COMPACT_ATOMS: atom_id res chain seq x y z
N MET A 1 -35.66 10.55 -25.66
CA MET A 1 -34.19 10.45 -25.89
C MET A 1 -33.35 11.02 -24.76
N ARG A 2 -33.56 12.27 -24.30
CA ARG A 2 -32.77 12.89 -23.21
C ARG A 2 -32.74 12.09 -21.89
N ARG A 3 -33.89 11.56 -21.45
CA ARG A 3 -33.98 10.75 -20.21
C ARG A 3 -33.27 9.39 -20.31
N PHE A 4 -33.31 8.75 -21.47
CA PHE A 4 -32.57 7.50 -21.73
C PHE A 4 -31.06 7.72 -21.76
N ALA A 5 -30.60 8.83 -22.36
CA ALA A 5 -29.19 9.20 -22.32
C ALA A 5 -28.69 9.44 -20.89
N SER A 6 -29.49 10.09 -20.04
CA SER A 6 -29.16 10.30 -18.62
C SER A 6 -29.09 8.98 -17.83
N LEU A 7 -29.98 8.02 -18.10
CA LEU A 7 -29.96 6.70 -17.46
C LEU A 7 -28.74 5.87 -17.86
N ILE A 8 -28.38 5.87 -19.15
CA ILE A 8 -27.20 5.16 -19.65
C ILE A 8 -25.92 5.77 -19.07
N ALA A 9 -25.84 7.10 -18.97
CA ALA A 9 -24.70 7.77 -18.35
C ALA A 9 -24.55 7.39 -16.86
N ALA A 10 -25.64 7.34 -16.10
CA ALA A 10 -25.62 6.91 -14.69
C ALA A 10 -25.17 5.44 -14.51
N LEU A 11 -25.57 4.56 -15.42
CA LEU A 11 -25.14 3.15 -15.43
C LEU A 11 -23.64 3.00 -15.76
N LEU A 12 -23.12 3.79 -16.71
CA LEU A 12 -21.70 3.76 -17.06
C LEU A 12 -20.81 4.34 -15.95
N LEU A 13 -21.28 5.36 -15.22
CA LEU A 13 -20.58 5.96 -14.09
C LEU A 13 -20.49 5.04 -12.87
N SER A 14 -21.47 4.16 -12.66
CA SER A 14 -21.49 3.20 -11.54
C SER A 14 -20.65 1.95 -11.80
N ALA A 15 -20.31 1.66 -13.07
CA ALA A 15 -19.43 0.54 -13.43
C ALA A 15 -17.99 0.72 -12.92
N CYS A 16 -17.53 1.96 -12.68
CA CYS A 16 -16.17 2.23 -12.19
C CYS A 16 -15.91 1.64 -10.79
N SER A 17 -16.94 1.55 -9.94
CA SER A 17 -16.79 1.01 -8.58
C SER A 17 -16.54 -0.50 -8.56
N VAL A 18 -16.90 -1.22 -9.63
CA VAL A 18 -16.64 -2.66 -9.75
C VAL A 18 -15.16 -2.95 -10.02
N LEU A 19 -14.44 -2.02 -10.66
CA LEU A 19 -13.01 -2.17 -10.96
C LEU A 19 -12.11 -2.05 -9.72
N GLN A 20 -12.58 -1.46 -8.63
CA GLN A 20 -11.78 -1.24 -7.42
C GLN A 20 -11.66 -2.48 -6.53
N GLY A 21 -12.40 -3.56 -6.83
CA GLY A 21 -12.46 -4.77 -6.00
C GLY A 21 -13.14 -4.51 -4.66
N THR A 22 -13.73 -5.54 -4.07
CA THR A 22 -14.13 -5.45 -2.66
C THR A 22 -12.86 -5.50 -1.80
N PRO A 23 -12.71 -4.60 -0.81
CA PRO A 23 -11.61 -4.70 0.15
C PRO A 23 -11.52 -6.12 0.71
N GLN A 24 -10.32 -6.66 0.71
CA GLN A 24 -10.07 -7.99 1.26
C GLN A 24 -9.66 -7.84 2.72
N PRO A 25 -9.99 -8.80 3.60
CA PRO A 25 -9.44 -8.80 4.94
C PRO A 25 -7.91 -8.92 4.89
N ALA A 26 -7.25 -8.31 5.88
CA ALA A 26 -5.83 -8.57 6.12
C ALA A 26 -5.61 -10.07 6.40
N PRO A 27 -4.48 -10.65 5.97
CA PRO A 27 -4.10 -11.99 6.41
C PRO A 27 -3.97 -12.04 7.94
N PRO A 28 -4.06 -13.22 8.58
CA PRO A 28 -3.86 -13.33 10.01
C PRO A 28 -2.49 -12.77 10.45
N VAL A 29 -2.46 -12.02 11.56
CA VAL A 29 -1.24 -11.48 12.15
C VAL A 29 -0.22 -12.60 12.36
N ALA A 30 1.00 -12.39 11.86
CA ALA A 30 2.14 -13.26 12.08
C ALA A 30 3.08 -12.70 13.15
N ASP A 31 4.08 -13.49 13.52
CA ASP A 31 5.11 -13.09 14.50
C ASP A 31 6.05 -11.98 13.97
N HIS A 32 5.88 -11.57 12.72
CA HIS A 32 6.62 -10.48 12.09
C HIS A 32 5.69 -9.59 11.25
N PRO A 33 6.06 -8.32 11.03
CA PRO A 33 5.29 -7.45 10.15
C PRO A 33 5.16 -8.06 8.75
N GLN A 34 3.95 -8.00 8.20
CA GLN A 34 3.66 -8.53 6.87
C GLN A 34 3.42 -7.39 5.86
N GLU A 35 3.95 -7.54 4.65
CA GLU A 35 3.55 -6.68 3.55
C GLU A 35 2.13 -7.04 3.12
N ILE A 36 1.25 -6.04 3.07
CA ILE A 36 -0.12 -6.21 2.60
C ILE A 36 -0.41 -5.23 1.46
N ARG A 37 -1.46 -5.53 0.69
CA ARG A 37 -1.95 -4.65 -0.36
C ARG A 37 -2.84 -3.54 0.23
N ARG A 38 -2.99 -2.44 -0.52
CA ARG A 38 -3.83 -1.29 -0.10
C ARG A 38 -5.30 -1.68 0.14
N ASP A 39 -5.82 -2.64 -0.59
CA ASP A 39 -7.19 -3.16 -0.42
C ASP A 39 -7.34 -4.05 0.83
N GLN A 40 -6.24 -4.34 1.54
CA GLN A 40 -6.23 -5.14 2.78
C GLN A 40 -6.09 -4.30 4.05
N THR A 41 -6.10 -2.97 3.95
CA THR A 41 -5.90 -2.09 5.12
C THR A 41 -7.18 -1.79 5.89
N GLN A 42 -8.33 -2.34 5.47
CA GLN A 42 -9.61 -2.02 6.08
C GLN A 42 -9.68 -2.47 7.54
N GLY A 43 -10.03 -1.55 8.44
CA GLY A 43 -10.14 -1.82 9.87
C GLY A 43 -8.83 -1.77 10.65
N LEU A 44 -7.69 -1.55 9.97
CA LEU A 44 -6.39 -1.45 10.64
C LEU A 44 -6.12 -0.04 11.18
N GLN A 45 -5.47 0.04 12.34
CA GLN A 45 -4.98 1.29 12.90
C GLN A 45 -3.71 1.74 12.16
N ARG A 46 -3.79 2.87 11.46
CA ARG A 46 -2.61 3.49 10.83
C ARG A 46 -1.67 4.04 11.90
N MET A 47 -0.41 3.59 11.89
CA MET A 47 0.61 4.00 12.86
C MET A 47 1.45 5.18 12.36
N GLY A 48 1.69 5.29 11.06
CA GLY A 48 2.51 6.35 10.48
C GLY A 48 3.10 5.96 9.13
N THR A 49 3.99 6.81 8.63
CA THR A 49 4.78 6.56 7.40
C THR A 49 6.25 6.45 7.77
N VAL A 50 6.95 5.50 7.18
CA VAL A 50 8.40 5.36 7.25
C VAL A 50 9.00 5.42 5.85
N SER A 51 10.26 5.83 5.77
CA SER A 51 11.02 5.84 4.51
C SER A 51 12.40 5.23 4.69
N ALA A 52 12.97 4.74 3.61
CA ALA A 52 14.32 4.21 3.51
C ALA A 52 15.06 4.91 2.37
N LEU A 53 16.33 5.22 2.57
CA LEU A 53 17.25 5.71 1.55
C LEU A 53 18.55 4.94 1.68
N VAL A 54 18.84 4.06 0.72
CA VAL A 54 19.96 3.12 0.80
C VAL A 54 20.74 3.13 -0.51
N ARG A 55 22.03 2.78 -0.45
CA ARG A 55 22.84 2.50 -1.64
C ARG A 55 22.94 0.99 -1.83
N GLY A 56 22.62 0.50 -3.03
CA GLY A 56 22.51 -0.92 -3.32
C GLY A 56 21.44 -1.19 -4.37
N SER A 57 20.50 -2.05 -4.00
CA SER A 57 19.40 -2.57 -4.81
C SER A 57 18.04 -2.10 -4.30
N PRO A 58 16.95 -2.24 -5.09
CA PRO A 58 15.60 -1.98 -4.60
C PRO A 58 15.23 -2.87 -3.40
N ASP A 59 15.71 -4.12 -3.37
CA ASP A 59 15.43 -5.07 -2.29
C ASP A 59 16.04 -4.61 -0.96
N ASP A 60 17.22 -4.00 -0.97
CA ASP A 60 17.83 -3.43 0.24
C ASP A 60 16.95 -2.32 0.84
N ALA A 61 16.28 -1.54 -0.01
CA ALA A 61 15.36 -0.50 0.45
C ALA A 61 14.10 -1.10 1.08
N ILE A 62 13.61 -2.21 0.52
CA ILE A 62 12.46 -2.97 1.06
C ILE A 62 12.82 -3.61 2.40
N ASP A 63 14.02 -4.18 2.53
CA ASP A 63 14.49 -4.80 3.77
C ASP A 63 14.68 -3.75 4.89
N GLU A 64 15.17 -2.56 4.56
CA GLU A 64 15.24 -1.45 5.52
C GLU A 64 13.84 -1.00 5.98
N ILE A 65 12.83 -1.00 5.09
CA ILE A 65 11.44 -0.75 5.47
C ILE A 65 10.92 -1.84 6.40
N ARG A 66 11.20 -3.11 6.10
CA ARG A 66 10.83 -4.25 6.96
C ARG A 66 11.45 -4.11 8.34
N ALA A 67 12.73 -3.76 8.44
CA ALA A 67 13.42 -3.53 9.70
C ALA A 67 12.76 -2.38 10.50
N LYS A 68 12.36 -1.30 9.84
CA LYS A 68 11.63 -0.19 10.48
C LYS A 68 10.24 -0.60 10.96
N ALA A 69 9.52 -1.43 10.20
CA ALA A 69 8.24 -1.98 10.63
C ALA A 69 8.39 -2.86 11.88
N VAL A 70 9.45 -3.69 11.94
CA VAL A 70 9.79 -4.50 13.13
C VAL A 70 10.10 -3.59 14.33
N ALA A 71 10.95 -2.58 14.15
CA ALA A 71 11.32 -1.64 15.21
C ALA A 71 10.11 -0.85 15.75
N ALA A 72 9.17 -0.51 14.86
CA ALA A 72 7.93 0.16 15.23
C ALA A 72 6.88 -0.79 15.86
N LYS A 73 7.12 -2.11 15.85
CA LYS A 73 6.16 -3.14 16.26
C LYS A 73 4.84 -3.04 15.49
N ALA A 74 4.94 -2.84 14.18
CA ALA A 74 3.79 -2.87 13.29
C ALA A 74 3.42 -4.33 12.96
N ASP A 75 2.12 -4.60 12.78
CA ASP A 75 1.67 -5.92 12.32
C ASP A 75 1.71 -6.00 10.80
N TYR A 76 1.49 -4.86 10.14
CA TYR A 76 1.50 -4.77 8.68
C TYR A 76 2.19 -3.52 8.18
N TYR A 77 2.65 -3.57 6.94
CA TYR A 77 3.10 -2.42 6.19
C TYR A 77 2.63 -2.48 4.74
N VAL A 78 2.43 -1.31 4.14
CA VAL A 78 2.11 -1.16 2.72
C VAL A 78 3.19 -0.32 2.08
N ILE A 79 3.96 -0.91 1.16
CA ILE A 79 4.93 -0.16 0.36
C ILE A 79 4.18 0.71 -0.65
N LEU A 80 4.47 2.00 -0.63
CA LEU A 80 3.87 2.98 -1.53
C LEU A 80 4.68 3.14 -2.82
N MET A 81 6.01 3.07 -2.70
CA MET A 81 6.96 3.26 -3.78
C MET A 81 8.32 2.64 -3.45
N VAL A 82 9.05 2.24 -4.48
CA VAL A 82 10.47 1.85 -4.45
C VAL A 82 11.07 2.36 -5.76
N ASP A 83 11.85 3.44 -5.68
CA ASP A 83 12.40 4.10 -6.87
C ASP A 83 13.88 4.39 -6.69
N GLU A 84 14.64 4.31 -7.78
CA GLU A 84 16.01 4.80 -7.81
C GLU A 84 15.99 6.34 -7.81
N THR A 85 16.88 6.94 -7.04
CA THR A 85 17.05 8.40 -7.01
C THR A 85 17.90 8.87 -8.18
N VAL A 86 18.09 10.19 -8.32
CA VAL A 86 19.01 10.77 -9.32
C VAL A 86 20.45 10.29 -9.17
N VAL A 87 20.82 9.76 -7.99
CA VAL A 87 22.13 9.16 -7.75
C VAL A 87 22.04 7.67 -8.07
N THR A 88 22.74 7.23 -9.12
CA THR A 88 22.76 5.83 -9.53
C THR A 88 23.21 4.91 -8.40
N GLY A 89 22.47 3.83 -8.20
CA GLY A 89 22.61 2.85 -7.14
C GLY A 89 22.03 3.30 -5.80
N GLN A 90 21.38 4.46 -5.70
CA GLN A 90 20.73 4.91 -4.47
C GLN A 90 19.21 4.79 -4.62
N TRP A 91 18.60 4.00 -3.75
CA TRP A 91 17.18 3.64 -3.77
C TRP A 91 16.43 4.29 -2.62
N TYR A 92 15.25 4.82 -2.93
CA TYR A 92 14.32 5.38 -1.97
C TYR A 92 13.05 4.54 -1.92
N SER A 93 12.61 4.19 -0.72
CA SER A 93 11.30 3.54 -0.51
C SER A 93 10.51 4.25 0.57
N GLN A 94 9.19 4.18 0.48
CA GLN A 94 8.27 4.70 1.48
C GLN A 94 7.14 3.70 1.74
N ALA A 95 6.78 3.52 3.01
CA ALA A 95 5.70 2.64 3.41
C ALA A 95 4.84 3.22 4.53
N ILE A 96 3.58 2.80 4.59
CA ILE A 96 2.67 3.09 5.70
C ILE A 96 2.64 1.88 6.63
N LEU A 97 2.74 2.12 7.93
CA LEU A 97 2.68 1.09 8.96
C LEU A 97 1.27 1.00 9.55
N TYR A 98 0.84 -0.22 9.87
CA TYR A 98 -0.47 -0.53 10.43
C TYR A 98 -0.36 -1.53 11.58
N ARG A 99 -1.34 -1.47 12.48
CA ARG A 99 -1.56 -2.39 13.59
C ARG A 99 -3.01 -2.88 13.57
N GLN A 100 -3.24 -4.14 13.93
CA GLN A 100 -4.57 -4.71 14.08
C GLN A 100 -5.20 -4.37 15.43
#